data_AF-S3DI43-F1
#
_entry.id   AF-S3DI43-F1
#
_cell.length_a   1.000
_cell.length_b   1.000
_cell.length_c   1.000
_cell.angle_alpha   90.00
_cell.angle_beta   90.00
_cell.angle_gamma   90.00
#
_symmetry.space_group_name_H-M   'P 1'
#
loop_
_entity.id
_entity.type
_entity.pdbx_description
1 polymer ?
#
loop_
_entity_poly.entity_id
_entity_poly.type
_entity_poly.pdbx_seq_one_letter_code
_entity_poly.pdbx_strand_id
1 'polypeptide(L)'
;MGVPGSSHGDTFHEWAQLPIPRAQFREELREQQILLFPECIPLPGVEKLLKTLKDASNINDDKIHMALASSTETPNFKMKTTNLDVKNMFNVFDANNRVLGDDPRLGKGRGKPAPDIFLLALKCINESLPSDQRPIEPQECLVFEDSVPGVEAGRRAKMRVVWVPHAALAAEYMGKERDVLSGRVGLVKIGDEHQLGEVDDGWGRSLTTLENFPYRDYGI
;
A
#
# COMPACT_ATOMS: atom_id res chain seq x y z
N MET A 1 11.82 -3.46 -3.17
CA MET A 1 10.68 -2.83 -2.47
C MET A 1 11.18 -2.23 -1.16
N GLY A 2 10.55 -1.17 -0.67
CA GLY A 2 10.86 -0.61 0.66
C GLY A 2 11.94 0.47 0.73
N VAL A 3 12.55 0.86 -0.40
CA VAL A 3 13.50 1.97 -0.45
C VAL A 3 12.89 3.15 -1.23
N PRO A 4 12.77 4.34 -0.63
CA PRO A 4 12.31 5.55 -1.31
C PRO A 4 13.14 5.85 -2.56
N GLY A 5 12.49 6.13 -3.70
CA GLY A 5 13.18 6.36 -4.98
C GLY A 5 13.68 5.10 -5.70
N SER A 6 13.70 3.94 -5.03
CA SER A 6 14.14 2.66 -5.63
C SER A 6 13.25 2.15 -6.75
N SER A 7 12.03 2.67 -6.88
CA SER A 7 11.14 2.37 -8.01
C SER A 7 11.72 2.78 -9.36
N HIS A 8 12.64 3.76 -9.39
CA HIS A 8 13.37 4.14 -10.61
C HIS A 8 14.58 3.22 -10.86
N GLY A 9 15.01 2.45 -9.85
CA GLY A 9 16.13 1.51 -9.93
C GLY A 9 17.53 2.15 -9.95
N ASP A 10 17.65 3.48 -9.91
CA ASP A 10 18.94 4.18 -9.95
C ASP A 10 19.79 3.84 -8.73
N THR A 11 19.20 3.91 -7.52
CA THR A 11 19.87 3.56 -6.26
C THR A 11 20.48 2.16 -6.29
N PHE A 12 19.72 1.17 -6.78
CA PHE A 12 20.21 -0.21 -6.88
C PHE A 12 21.34 -0.31 -7.91
N HIS A 13 21.19 0.31 -9.07
CA HIS A 13 22.17 0.23 -10.14
C HIS A 13 23.49 0.89 -9.78
N GLU A 14 23.45 2.03 -9.08
CA GLU A 14 24.64 2.71 -8.55
C GLU A 14 25.31 1.90 -7.45
N TRP A 15 24.54 1.43 -6.47
CA TRP A 15 25.04 0.62 -5.36
C TRP A 15 25.68 -0.69 -5.83
N ALA A 16 25.02 -1.40 -6.76
CA ALA A 16 25.49 -2.67 -7.30
C ALA A 16 26.61 -2.52 -8.34
N GLN A 17 26.94 -1.28 -8.73
CA GLN A 17 27.96 -0.98 -9.75
C GLN A 17 27.79 -1.80 -11.03
N LEU A 18 26.55 -1.88 -11.54
CA LEU A 18 26.23 -2.77 -12.65
C LEU A 18 27.07 -2.40 -13.90
N PRO A 19 27.66 -3.40 -14.59
CA PRO A 19 28.55 -3.17 -15.73
C PRO A 19 27.81 -2.85 -17.04
N ILE A 20 26.52 -2.48 -16.96
CA ILE A 20 25.67 -2.20 -18.11
C ILE A 20 25.10 -0.77 -18.02
N PRO A 21 24.79 -0.12 -19.16
CA PRO A 21 24.13 1.19 -19.13
C PRO A 21 22.72 1.12 -18.53
N ARG A 22 22.29 2.23 -17.91
CA ARG A 22 20.93 2.36 -17.34
C ARG A 22 19.81 2.06 -18.34
N ALA A 23 19.99 2.47 -19.60
CA ALA A 23 19.02 2.21 -20.65
C ALA A 23 18.86 0.70 -20.91
N GLN A 24 19.97 -0.03 -20.96
CA GLN A 24 19.97 -1.49 -21.12
C GLN A 24 19.31 -2.18 -19.92
N PHE A 25 19.69 -1.82 -18.69
CA PHE A 25 19.07 -2.38 -17.49
C PHE A 25 17.55 -2.20 -17.46
N ARG A 26 17.04 -1.02 -17.85
CA ARG A 26 15.59 -0.77 -17.91
C ARG A 26 14.89 -1.63 -18.95
N GLU A 27 15.52 -1.84 -20.10
CA GLU A 27 14.95 -2.69 -21.15
C GLU A 27 14.90 -4.15 -20.69
N GLU A 28 16.01 -4.69 -20.19
CA GLU A 28 16.06 -6.06 -19.67
C GLU A 28 15.07 -6.26 -18.51
N LEU A 29 14.97 -5.29 -17.59
CA LEU A 29 13.98 -5.33 -16.52
C LEU A 29 12.54 -5.35 -17.07
N ARG A 30 12.25 -4.55 -18.09
CA ARG A 30 10.94 -4.51 -18.74
C ARG A 30 10.60 -5.85 -19.40
N GLU A 31 11.56 -6.48 -20.07
CA GLU A 31 11.38 -7.82 -20.64
C GLU A 31 11.01 -8.85 -19.55
N GLN A 32 11.74 -8.84 -18.42
CA GLN A 32 11.42 -9.72 -17.29
C GLN A 32 10.03 -9.42 -16.70
N GLN A 33 9.63 -8.15 -16.60
CA GLN A 33 8.30 -7.78 -16.11
C GLN A 33 7.18 -8.28 -17.02
N ILE A 34 7.36 -8.19 -18.35
CA ILE A 34 6.37 -8.69 -19.33
C ILE A 34 6.20 -10.20 -19.18
N LEU A 35 7.28 -10.93 -18.93
CA LEU A 35 7.25 -12.39 -18.75
C LEU A 35 6.62 -12.79 -17.41
N LEU A 36 7.01 -12.13 -16.31
CA LEU A 36 6.71 -12.61 -14.95
C LEU A 36 5.48 -11.97 -14.30
N PHE A 37 5.11 -10.73 -14.64
CA PHE A 37 3.94 -10.09 -14.03
C PHE A 37 2.61 -10.80 -14.32
N PRO A 38 2.37 -11.39 -15.50
CA PRO A 38 1.17 -12.19 -15.73
C PRO A 38 1.03 -13.41 -14.80
N GLU A 39 2.13 -13.89 -14.21
CA GLU A 39 2.17 -15.02 -13.28
C GLU A 39 1.92 -14.63 -11.81
N CYS A 40 1.69 -13.34 -11.52
CA CYS A 40 1.38 -12.89 -10.18
C CYS A 40 0.14 -13.58 -9.61
N ILE A 41 0.28 -14.10 -8.39
CA ILE A 41 -0.82 -14.68 -7.61
C ILE A 41 -1.06 -13.85 -6.34
N PRO A 42 -2.28 -13.84 -5.80
CA PRO A 42 -2.56 -13.18 -4.53
C PRO A 42 -1.79 -13.83 -3.38
N LEU A 43 -1.39 -13.02 -2.40
CA LEU A 43 -0.82 -13.54 -1.15
C LEU A 43 -1.89 -14.30 -0.33
N PRO A 44 -1.47 -15.24 0.53
CA PRO A 44 -2.40 -15.99 1.38
C PRO A 44 -3.36 -15.08 2.17
N GLY A 45 -4.65 -15.42 2.11
CA GLY A 45 -5.72 -14.69 2.79
C GLY A 45 -6.29 -13.47 2.06
N VAL A 46 -5.62 -12.90 1.07
CA VAL A 46 -6.06 -11.67 0.37
C VAL A 46 -7.43 -11.85 -0.28
N GLU A 47 -7.66 -12.94 -1.00
CA GLU A 47 -8.93 -13.16 -1.70
C GLU A 47 -10.11 -13.25 -0.72
N LYS A 48 -9.92 -13.99 0.39
CA LYS A 48 -10.94 -14.11 1.44
C LYS A 48 -11.18 -12.76 2.12
N LEU A 49 -10.12 -12.02 2.44
CA LEU A 49 -10.20 -10.69 3.04
C LEU A 49 -11.04 -9.75 2.18
N LEU A 50 -10.70 -9.62 0.89
CA LEU A 50 -11.41 -8.72 -0.03
C LEU A 50 -12.87 -9.11 -0.23
N LYS A 51 -13.17 -10.41 -0.33
CA LYS A 51 -14.55 -10.91 -0.40
C LYS A 51 -15.33 -10.59 0.87
N THR A 52 -14.74 -10.81 2.05
CA THR A 52 -15.40 -10.51 3.33
C THR A 52 -15.64 -9.01 3.49
N LEU A 53 -14.64 -8.16 3.23
CA LEU A 53 -14.77 -6.71 3.41
C LEU A 53 -15.76 -6.05 2.43
N LYS A 54 -15.95 -6.63 1.24
CA LYS A 54 -16.91 -6.13 0.24
C LYS A 54 -18.34 -6.03 0.78
N ASP A 55 -18.72 -7.02 1.59
CA ASP A 55 -20.08 -7.18 2.09
C ASP A 55 -20.16 -6.90 3.61
N ALA A 56 -19.08 -6.39 4.22
CA ALA A 56 -19.02 -6.12 5.65
C ALA A 56 -19.57 -4.73 6.01
N SER A 57 -20.02 -4.62 7.26
CA SER A 57 -20.33 -3.36 7.94
C SER A 57 -19.48 -3.26 9.22
N ASN A 58 -19.25 -2.05 9.70
CA ASN A 58 -18.61 -1.84 10.99
C ASN A 58 -19.60 -2.11 12.16
N ILE A 59 -19.13 -1.97 13.40
CA ILE A 59 -19.95 -2.12 14.62
C ILE A 59 -21.16 -1.17 14.73
N ASN A 60 -21.21 -0.10 13.92
CA ASN A 60 -22.33 0.85 13.84
C ASN A 60 -23.27 0.54 12.67
N ASP A 61 -23.09 -0.59 11.99
CA ASP A 61 -23.82 -1.00 10.79
C ASP A 61 -23.54 -0.13 9.55
N ASP A 62 -22.47 0.67 9.56
CA ASP A 62 -22.02 1.40 8.37
C ASP A 62 -21.24 0.47 7.45
N LYS A 63 -21.55 0.50 6.14
CA LYS A 63 -20.84 -0.30 5.13
C LYS A 63 -19.33 -0.01 5.13
N ILE A 64 -18.51 -1.07 5.01
CA ILE A 64 -17.08 -0.93 4.77
C ILE A 64 -16.83 -0.54 3.30
N HIS A 65 -16.09 0.54 3.11
CA HIS A 65 -15.64 1.01 1.79
C HIS A 65 -14.18 0.62 1.57
N MET A 66 -13.84 0.33 0.31
CA MET A 66 -12.49 -0.11 -0.07
C MET A 66 -11.95 0.70 -1.24
N ALA A 67 -10.65 0.99 -1.18
CA ALA A 67 -9.88 1.60 -2.25
C ALA A 67 -8.55 0.87 -2.43
N LEU A 68 -8.01 0.92 -3.64
CA LEU A 68 -6.67 0.46 -3.97
C LEU A 68 -5.74 1.68 -4.05
N ALA A 69 -4.63 1.66 -3.30
CA ALA A 69 -3.61 2.69 -3.32
C ALA A 69 -2.23 2.07 -3.59
N SER A 70 -1.79 2.09 -4.85
CA SER A 70 -0.57 1.39 -5.29
C SER A 70 0.40 2.34 -5.98
N SER A 71 1.69 2.25 -5.66
CA SER A 71 2.75 2.97 -6.40
C SER A 71 3.07 2.35 -7.75
N THR A 72 2.40 1.25 -8.13
CA THR A 72 2.53 0.64 -9.45
C THR A 72 1.85 1.54 -10.49
N GLU A 73 2.51 1.80 -11.62
CA GLU A 73 1.93 2.52 -12.75
C GLU A 73 0.92 1.66 -13.53
N THR A 74 0.00 2.31 -14.24
CA THR A 74 -1.09 1.68 -14.99
C THR A 74 -0.66 0.52 -15.89
N PRO A 75 0.43 0.60 -16.70
CA PRO A 75 0.84 -0.52 -17.55
C PRO A 75 1.22 -1.77 -16.75
N ASN A 76 1.96 -1.58 -15.66
CA ASN A 76 2.40 -2.65 -14.79
C ASN A 76 1.25 -3.25 -13.98
N PHE A 77 0.31 -2.42 -13.53
CA PHE A 77 -0.91 -2.90 -12.87
C PHE A 77 -1.71 -3.82 -13.81
N LYS A 78 -1.94 -3.39 -15.06
CA LYS A 78 -2.64 -4.20 -16.07
C LYS A 78 -1.97 -5.56 -16.29
N MET A 79 -0.64 -5.59 -16.39
CA MET A 79 0.12 -6.84 -16.56
C MET A 79 -0.03 -7.76 -15.34
N LYS A 80 0.10 -7.22 -14.11
CA LYS A 80 -0.08 -7.98 -12.85
C LYS A 80 -1.49 -8.53 -12.66
N THR A 81 -2.49 -7.91 -13.29
CA THR A 81 -3.90 -8.33 -13.23
C THR A 81 -4.37 -8.97 -14.54
N THR A 82 -3.48 -9.58 -15.32
CA THR A 82 -3.85 -10.27 -16.58
C THR A 82 -4.62 -11.55 -16.32
N ASN A 83 -4.21 -12.31 -15.30
CA ASN A 83 -4.92 -13.50 -14.85
C ASN A 83 -6.37 -13.13 -14.47
N LEU A 84 -7.35 -13.87 -15.01
CA LEU A 84 -8.76 -13.53 -14.87
C LEU A 84 -9.25 -13.59 -13.42
N ASP A 85 -8.76 -14.54 -12.62
CA ASP A 85 -9.13 -14.68 -11.22
C ASP A 85 -8.60 -13.50 -10.40
N VAL A 86 -7.35 -13.10 -10.66
CA VAL A 86 -6.75 -11.89 -10.06
C VAL A 86 -7.53 -10.65 -10.49
N LYS A 87 -7.84 -10.52 -11.78
CA LYS A 87 -8.62 -9.40 -12.31
C LYS A 87 -9.98 -9.30 -11.63
N ASN A 88 -10.67 -10.42 -11.48
CA ASN A 88 -11.98 -10.48 -10.83
C ASN A 88 -11.90 -10.15 -9.33
N MET A 89 -10.84 -10.57 -8.66
CA MET A 89 -10.58 -10.22 -7.26
C MET A 89 -10.47 -8.69 -7.09
N PHE A 90 -9.81 -7.98 -8.01
CA PHE A 90 -9.70 -6.51 -7.95
C PHE A 90 -10.99 -5.76 -8.32
N ASN A 91 -12.05 -6.43 -8.79
CA ASN A 91 -13.34 -5.78 -9.08
C ASN A 91 -14.09 -5.33 -7.82
N VAL A 92 -13.64 -5.71 -6.63
CA VAL A 92 -14.17 -5.16 -5.37
C VAL A 92 -13.89 -3.67 -5.18
N PHE A 93 -12.87 -3.15 -5.88
CA PHE A 93 -12.54 -1.73 -5.88
C PHE A 93 -13.21 -1.04 -7.08
N ASP A 94 -14.05 -0.06 -6.81
CA ASP A 94 -14.60 0.82 -7.86
C ASP A 94 -13.46 1.46 -8.65
N ALA A 95 -13.66 1.68 -9.95
CA ALA A 95 -12.62 2.22 -10.82
C ALA A 95 -12.08 3.58 -10.34
N ASN A 96 -12.96 4.43 -9.80
CA ASN A 96 -12.60 5.74 -9.22
C ASN A 96 -11.82 5.62 -7.91
N ASN A 97 -11.94 4.48 -7.21
CA ASN A 97 -11.26 4.19 -5.96
C ASN A 97 -9.94 3.43 -6.16
N ARG A 98 -9.41 3.43 -7.39
CA ARG A 98 -8.08 2.87 -7.72
C ARG A 98 -7.11 4.01 -7.99
N VAL A 99 -6.25 4.28 -7.02
CA VAL A 99 -5.17 5.26 -7.13
C VAL A 99 -3.86 4.52 -7.45
N LEU A 100 -3.30 4.79 -8.63
CA LEU A 100 -2.07 4.18 -9.12
C LEU A 100 -0.91 5.18 -9.09
N GLY A 101 0.32 4.69 -9.28
CA GLY A 101 1.54 5.51 -9.12
C GLY A 101 1.69 6.63 -10.15
N ASP A 102 1.02 6.49 -11.30
CA ASP A 102 0.94 7.45 -12.39
C ASP A 102 -0.35 8.28 -12.38
N ASP A 103 -1.11 8.26 -11.28
CA ASP A 103 -2.31 9.09 -11.14
C ASP A 103 -1.93 10.58 -11.15
N PRO A 104 -2.43 11.40 -12.09
CA PRO A 104 -2.03 12.80 -12.25
C PRO A 104 -2.45 13.69 -11.07
N ARG A 105 -3.35 13.20 -10.19
CA ARG A 105 -3.74 13.90 -8.96
C ARG A 105 -2.66 13.78 -7.88
N LEU A 106 -1.71 12.85 -8.01
CA LEU A 106 -0.53 12.77 -7.17
C LEU A 106 0.51 13.79 -7.67
N GLY A 107 0.92 14.70 -6.78
CA GLY A 107 2.00 15.64 -7.10
C GLY A 107 3.32 14.91 -7.40
N LYS A 108 4.18 15.51 -8.24
CA LYS A 108 5.53 14.96 -8.50
C LYS A 108 6.31 14.81 -7.19
N GLY A 109 6.94 13.66 -6.99
CA GLY A 109 7.70 13.37 -5.76
C GLY A 109 6.85 13.12 -4.52
N ARG A 110 5.52 13.00 -4.66
CA ARG A 110 4.57 12.71 -3.57
C ARG A 110 4.22 11.22 -3.46
N GLY A 111 5.11 10.35 -3.92
CA GLY A 111 5.02 8.92 -3.65
C GLY A 111 5.35 8.60 -2.18
N LYS A 112 5.10 7.36 -1.76
CA LYS A 112 5.46 6.87 -0.43
C LYS A 112 6.95 7.18 -0.13
N PRO A 113 7.29 7.73 1.06
CA PRO A 113 6.47 7.76 2.28
C PRO A 113 5.53 8.97 2.43
N ALA A 114 5.33 9.80 1.39
CA ALA A 114 4.31 10.83 1.47
C ALA A 114 2.89 10.20 1.61
N PRO A 115 1.99 10.82 2.39
CA PRO A 115 0.66 10.25 2.67
C PRO A 115 -0.34 10.40 1.52
N ASP A 116 0.02 11.15 0.48
CA ASP A 116 -0.87 11.65 -0.57
C ASP A 116 -1.68 10.56 -1.26
N ILE A 117 -1.08 9.38 -1.49
CA ILE A 117 -1.78 8.27 -2.14
C ILE A 117 -2.93 7.72 -1.30
N PHE A 118 -2.77 7.66 0.02
CA PHE A 118 -3.83 7.21 0.94
C PHE A 118 -4.88 8.30 1.17
N LEU A 119 -4.46 9.56 1.28
CA LEU A 119 -5.38 10.69 1.38
C LEU A 119 -6.22 10.85 0.11
N LEU A 120 -5.63 10.63 -1.07
CA LEU A 120 -6.34 10.63 -2.33
C LEU A 120 -7.32 9.45 -2.43
N ALA A 121 -6.93 8.26 -1.98
CA ALA A 121 -7.82 7.10 -1.94
C ALA A 121 -9.04 7.35 -1.03
N LEU A 122 -8.83 7.92 0.17
CA LEU A 122 -9.91 8.33 1.06
C LEU A 122 -10.81 9.39 0.41
N LYS A 123 -10.22 10.39 -0.26
CA LYS A 123 -10.97 11.41 -0.99
C LYS A 123 -11.87 10.77 -2.06
N CYS A 124 -11.38 9.82 -2.83
CA CYS A 124 -12.18 9.12 -3.85
C CYS A 124 -13.35 8.35 -3.24
N ILE A 125 -13.13 7.67 -2.10
CA ILE A 125 -14.22 7.02 -1.35
C ILE A 125 -15.26 8.06 -0.96
N ASN A 126 -14.85 9.14 -0.29
CA ASN A 126 -15.75 10.19 0.19
C ASN A 126 -16.54 10.88 -0.94
N GLU A 127 -15.94 11.06 -2.12
CA GLU A 127 -16.63 11.59 -3.31
C GLU A 127 -17.66 10.62 -3.90
N SER A 128 -17.56 9.32 -3.60
CA SER A 128 -18.52 8.29 -4.02
C SER A 128 -19.65 8.03 -3.02
N LEU A 129 -19.57 8.61 -1.81
CA LEU A 129 -20.58 8.42 -0.79
C LEU A 129 -21.89 9.16 -1.14
N PRO A 130 -23.05 8.64 -0.71
CA PRO A 130 -24.30 9.37 -0.72
C PRO A 130 -24.18 10.73 -0.01
N SER A 131 -24.89 11.74 -0.50
CA SER A 131 -24.82 13.12 0.03
C SER A 131 -25.27 13.26 1.47
N ASP A 132 -26.07 12.32 1.97
CA ASP A 132 -26.57 12.24 3.34
C ASP A 132 -25.64 11.44 4.28
N GLN A 133 -24.63 10.75 3.74
CA GLN A 133 -23.63 10.05 4.54
C GLN A 133 -22.50 11.01 4.92
N ARG A 134 -22.07 10.96 6.19
CA ARG A 134 -20.92 11.76 6.62
C ARG A 134 -19.64 11.27 5.93
N PRO A 135 -18.70 12.18 5.60
CA PRO A 135 -17.37 11.77 5.15
C PRO A 135 -16.67 10.89 6.19
N ILE A 136 -15.93 9.90 5.69
CA ILE A 136 -15.05 9.04 6.47
C ILE A 136 -13.79 9.84 6.83
N GLU A 137 -13.40 9.79 8.09
CA GLU A 137 -12.18 10.43 8.59
C GLU A 137 -10.96 9.49 8.47
N PRO A 138 -9.72 10.02 8.36
CA PRO A 138 -8.53 9.19 8.26
C PRO A 138 -8.36 8.17 9.41
N GLN A 139 -8.77 8.53 10.62
CA GLN A 139 -8.66 7.68 11.81
C GLN A 139 -9.56 6.44 11.72
N GLU A 140 -10.58 6.48 10.87
CA GLU A 140 -11.51 5.37 10.61
C GLU A 140 -10.95 4.41 9.56
N CYS A 141 -9.90 4.81 8.83
CA CYS A 141 -9.28 4.02 7.78
C CYS A 141 -8.30 2.98 8.34
N LEU A 142 -8.22 1.84 7.64
CA LEU A 142 -7.26 0.78 7.88
C LEU A 142 -6.48 0.49 6.59
N VAL A 143 -5.17 0.75 6.63
CA VAL A 143 -4.25 0.51 5.51
C VAL A 143 -3.59 -0.86 5.66
N PHE A 144 -3.51 -1.61 4.56
CA PHE A 144 -2.71 -2.83 4.47
C PHE A 144 -1.46 -2.55 3.63
N GLU A 145 -0.27 -2.78 4.17
CA GLU A 145 1.00 -2.49 3.51
C GLU A 145 2.06 -3.54 3.81
N ASP A 146 2.96 -3.79 2.86
CA ASP A 146 4.10 -4.68 3.05
C ASP A 146 5.43 -3.92 3.25
N SER A 147 5.48 -2.67 2.78
CA SER A 147 6.71 -1.89 2.71
C SER A 147 6.85 -0.88 3.86
N VAL A 148 8.07 -0.66 4.35
CA VAL A 148 8.33 0.35 5.40
C VAL A 148 7.90 1.77 4.98
N PRO A 149 8.22 2.27 3.76
CA PRO A 149 7.74 3.57 3.31
C PRO A 149 6.21 3.64 3.19
N GLY A 150 5.56 2.52 2.87
CA GLY A 150 4.11 2.44 2.83
C GLY A 150 3.47 2.51 4.20
N VAL A 151 4.04 1.83 5.19
CA VAL A 151 3.62 1.96 6.59
C VAL A 151 3.74 3.41 7.02
N GLU A 152 4.90 4.02 6.82
CA GLU A 152 5.13 5.43 7.14
C GLU A 152 4.10 6.35 6.47
N ALA A 153 3.83 6.16 5.18
CA ALA A 153 2.80 6.93 4.47
C ALA A 153 1.40 6.77 5.09
N GLY A 154 1.01 5.57 5.51
CA GLY A 154 -0.26 5.32 6.17
C GLY A 154 -0.35 6.00 7.54
N ARG A 155 0.73 5.96 8.33
CA ARG A 155 0.80 6.67 9.62
C ARG A 155 0.74 8.18 9.42
N ARG A 156 1.46 8.71 8.41
CA ARG A 156 1.42 10.12 8.00
C ARG A 156 0.07 10.60 7.51
N ALA A 157 -0.74 9.69 6.97
CA ALA A 157 -2.12 9.96 6.61
C ALA A 157 -3.07 9.97 7.82
N LYS A 158 -2.56 9.74 9.05
CA LYS A 158 -3.34 9.55 10.28
C LYS A 158 -4.31 8.37 10.18
N MET A 159 -3.85 7.27 9.57
CA MET A 159 -4.61 6.03 9.43
C MET A 159 -4.01 4.92 10.30
N ARG A 160 -4.84 3.92 10.63
CA ARG A 160 -4.34 2.65 11.19
C ARG A 160 -3.65 1.85 10.08
N VAL A 161 -2.63 1.07 10.42
CA VAL A 161 -1.84 0.29 9.46
C VAL A 161 -1.64 -1.14 9.95
N VAL A 162 -1.91 -2.09 9.06
CA VAL A 162 -1.51 -3.50 9.18
C VAL A 162 -0.30 -3.71 8.27
N TRP A 163 0.86 -3.93 8.87
CA TRP A 163 2.10 -4.24 8.16
C TRP A 163 2.24 -5.75 7.94
N VAL A 164 2.22 -6.18 6.68
CA VAL A 164 2.35 -7.58 6.23
C VAL A 164 3.60 -7.75 5.36
N PRO A 165 4.80 -7.66 5.94
CA PRO A 165 6.04 -7.73 5.17
C PRO A 165 6.32 -9.13 4.63
N HIS A 166 7.04 -9.19 3.51
CA HIS A 166 7.75 -10.40 3.13
C HIS A 166 8.75 -10.82 4.23
N ALA A 167 8.91 -12.12 4.48
CA ALA A 167 9.74 -12.64 5.58
C ALA A 167 11.19 -12.11 5.56
N ALA A 168 11.79 -11.97 4.37
CA ALA A 168 13.13 -11.38 4.24
C ALA A 168 13.17 -9.92 4.70
N LEU A 169 12.15 -9.11 4.40
CA LEU A 169 12.09 -7.73 4.89
C LEU A 169 11.86 -7.70 6.40
N ALA A 170 11.01 -8.58 6.93
CA ALA A 170 10.79 -8.68 8.37
C ALA A 170 12.11 -8.98 9.12
N ALA A 171 12.95 -9.87 8.58
CA ALA A 171 14.25 -10.20 9.16
C ALA A 171 15.21 -9.00 9.24
N GLU A 172 15.23 -8.13 8.22
CA GLU A 172 16.06 -6.90 8.22
C GLU A 172 15.64 -5.89 9.31
N TYR A 173 14.39 -5.95 9.77
CA TYR A 173 13.82 -5.05 10.77
C TYR A 173 13.57 -5.73 12.11
N MET A 174 14.16 -6.90 12.35
CA MET A 174 14.07 -7.59 13.64
C MET A 174 14.56 -6.70 14.78
N GLY A 175 13.71 -6.49 15.78
CA GLY A 175 13.97 -5.60 16.91
C GLY A 175 13.72 -4.10 16.65
N LYS A 176 13.26 -3.73 15.45
CA LYS A 176 12.89 -2.37 15.04
C LYS A 176 11.43 -2.25 14.61
N GLU A 177 10.61 -3.24 14.91
CA GLU A 177 9.21 -3.32 14.49
C GLU A 177 8.41 -2.13 15.03
N ARG A 178 8.69 -1.70 16.26
CA ARG A 178 8.05 -0.53 16.88
C ARG A 178 8.31 0.77 16.12
N ASP A 179 9.51 0.93 15.56
CA ASP A 179 9.86 2.08 14.73
C ASP A 179 9.18 2.00 13.37
N VAL A 180 9.11 0.80 12.78
CA VAL A 180 8.35 0.59 11.53
C VAL A 180 6.88 0.94 11.73
N LEU A 181 6.24 0.38 12.76
CA LEU A 181 4.80 0.53 13.01
C LEU A 181 4.40 1.96 13.42
N SER A 182 5.32 2.76 13.95
CA SER A 182 5.12 4.19 14.18
C SER A 182 5.47 5.07 12.97
N GLY A 183 6.07 4.50 11.91
CA GLY A 183 6.56 5.24 10.75
C GLY A 183 7.84 6.04 11.03
N ARG A 184 8.61 5.67 12.06
CA ARG A 184 9.76 6.44 12.56
C ARG A 184 11.12 5.87 12.19
N VAL A 185 11.18 5.00 11.18
CA VAL A 185 12.45 4.40 10.72
C VAL A 185 13.40 5.46 10.14
N GLY A 186 12.87 6.56 9.59
CA GLY A 186 13.69 7.67 9.09
C GLY A 186 14.48 7.33 7.82
N LEU A 187 13.94 6.44 6.97
CA LEU A 187 14.59 6.06 5.69
C LEU A 187 14.72 7.23 4.72
N VAL A 188 13.86 8.23 4.83
CA VAL A 188 13.97 9.51 4.11
C VAL A 188 14.15 10.60 5.14
N LYS A 189 15.07 11.54 4.89
CA LYS A 189 15.06 12.82 5.60
C LYS A 189 13.78 13.56 5.23
N ILE A 190 12.85 13.61 6.15
CA ILE A 190 11.57 14.29 5.98
C ILE A 190 11.67 15.65 6.65
N GLY A 191 11.11 16.68 6.00
CA GLY A 191 11.11 18.04 6.55
C GLY A 191 10.16 18.22 7.74
N ASP A 192 9.04 17.48 7.76
CA ASP A 192 8.03 17.55 8.82
C ASP A 192 7.73 16.14 9.38
N GLU A 193 8.09 15.96 10.65
CA GLU A 193 7.92 14.73 11.43
C GLU A 193 6.67 14.75 12.32
N HIS A 194 5.93 15.87 12.42
CA HIS A 194 4.70 15.94 13.23
C HIS A 194 3.57 15.03 12.72
N GLN A 195 3.72 14.51 11.51
CA GLN A 195 2.76 13.61 10.88
C GLN A 195 3.01 12.15 11.26
N LEU A 196 4.09 11.81 11.95
CA LEU A 196 4.40 10.43 12.31
C LEU A 196 3.47 9.89 13.41
N GLY A 197 3.29 8.58 13.45
CA GLY A 197 2.53 7.93 14.51
C GLY A 197 3.30 7.90 15.83
N GLU A 198 2.63 7.62 16.94
CA GLU A 198 3.32 7.41 18.22
C GLU A 198 3.70 5.95 18.39
N VAL A 199 4.79 5.70 19.13
CA VAL A 199 5.22 4.33 19.43
C VAL A 199 4.23 3.71 20.41
N ASP A 200 3.79 2.48 20.13
CA ASP A 200 2.84 1.70 20.93
C ASP A 200 1.44 2.33 21.12
N ASP A 201 1.01 3.23 20.22
CA ASP A 201 -0.34 3.80 20.25
C ASP A 201 -1.45 2.83 19.81
N GLY A 202 -1.07 1.61 19.40
CA GLY A 202 -1.99 0.56 18.94
C GLY A 202 -2.50 0.72 17.51
N TRP A 203 -2.06 1.74 16.77
CA TRP A 203 -2.54 1.99 15.41
C TRP A 203 -1.71 1.29 14.33
N GLY A 204 -0.50 0.82 14.67
CA GLY A 204 0.28 -0.07 13.84
C GLY A 204 0.23 -1.50 14.38
N ARG A 205 -0.05 -2.48 13.52
CA ARG A 205 0.06 -3.91 13.84
C ARG A 205 0.84 -4.63 12.75
N SER A 206 1.70 -5.57 13.13
CA SER A 206 2.33 -6.47 12.17
C SER A 206 1.61 -7.82 12.13
N LEU A 207 1.45 -8.38 10.92
CA LEU A 207 0.99 -9.75 10.68
C LEU A 207 1.93 -10.41 9.67
N THR A 208 2.08 -11.73 9.73
CA THR A 208 2.88 -12.49 8.74
C THR A 208 2.04 -12.97 7.55
N THR A 209 0.71 -13.01 7.71
CA THR A 209 -0.27 -13.44 6.71
C THR A 209 -1.61 -12.76 6.97
N LEU A 210 -2.48 -12.72 5.96
CA LEU A 210 -3.86 -12.24 6.08
C LEU A 210 -4.86 -13.39 6.30
N GLU A 211 -4.37 -14.62 6.40
CA GLU A 211 -5.21 -15.75 6.82
C GLU A 211 -5.74 -15.53 8.24
N ASN A 212 -7.03 -15.79 8.43
CA ASN A 212 -7.72 -15.61 9.71
C ASN A 212 -7.58 -14.18 10.28
N PHE A 213 -7.60 -13.17 9.41
CA PHE A 213 -7.55 -11.77 9.79
C PHE A 213 -8.55 -11.44 10.93
N PRO A 214 -8.11 -10.78 12.02
CA PRO A 214 -8.95 -10.59 13.21
C PRO A 214 -9.87 -9.36 13.08
N TYR A 215 -10.90 -9.47 12.25
CA TYR A 215 -11.85 -8.39 11.94
C TYR A 215 -12.38 -7.64 13.17
N ARG A 216 -12.71 -8.37 14.23
CA ARG A 216 -13.25 -7.82 15.49
C ARG A 216 -12.32 -6.80 16.16
N ASP A 217 -11.01 -6.95 16.04
CA ASP A 217 -10.03 -6.01 16.61
C ASP A 217 -10.11 -4.63 15.93
N TYR A 218 -10.72 -4.57 14.74
CA TYR A 218 -10.88 -3.35 13.94
C TYR A 218 -12.31 -2.83 13.91
N GLY A 219 -13.24 -3.48 14.62
CA GLY A 219 -14.66 -3.12 14.61
C GLY A 219 -15.37 -3.47 13.30
N ILE A 220 -14.92 -4.55 12.65
CA ILE A 220 -15.49 -5.16 11.43
C ILE A 220 -16.07 -6.53 11.78
#